data_AF-A0A351TNZ6-F1
#
_entry.id   AF-A0A351TNZ6-F1
#
_cell.length_a   1.000
_cell.length_b   1.000
_cell.length_c   1.000
_cell.angle_alpha   90.00
_cell.angle_beta   90.00
_cell.angle_gamma   90.00
#
_symmetry.space_group_name_H-M   'P 1'
#
loop_
_entity.id
_entity.type
_entity.pdbx_description
1 polymer ?
#
loop_
_entity_poly.entity_id
_entity_poly.type
_entity_poly.pdbx_seq_one_letter_code
_entity_poly.pdbx_strand_id
1 'polypeptide(L)' 'MFDPKYWKYCKGITVKQFCDYLQENIPPDALMNVCGDDQIYMHMEKDGSVFSVDDCSLSDLPEYEDYVEPEEIVFGAVE' A
#
# COMPACT_ATOMS: atom_id res chain seq x y z
N MET A 1 -8.66 19.13 -1.28
CA MET A 1 -8.63 19.71 0.09
C MET A 1 -8.76 18.54 1.05
N PHE A 2 -7.96 18.47 2.13
CA PHE A 2 -7.94 17.34 3.06
C PHE A 2 -8.58 17.70 4.41
N ASP A 3 -9.08 16.71 5.15
CA ASP A 3 -9.57 16.87 6.52
C ASP A 3 -8.41 16.69 7.53
N PRO A 4 -8.05 17.72 8.32
CA PRO A 4 -6.94 17.65 9.26
C PRO A 4 -7.15 16.60 10.37
N LYS A 5 -8.38 16.14 10.62
CA LYS A 5 -8.65 15.02 11.54
C LYS A 5 -7.86 13.77 11.16
N TYR A 6 -7.70 13.51 9.86
CA TYR A 6 -7.02 12.33 9.31
C TYR A 6 -5.55 12.59 8.97
N TRP A 7 -5.03 13.79 9.23
CA TRP A 7 -3.61 14.08 9.00
C TRP A 7 -2.76 13.52 10.14
N LYS A 8 -2.08 12.39 9.88
CA LYS A 8 -1.27 11.64 10.86
C LYS A 8 0.16 11.42 10.34
N TYR A 9 1.08 11.26 11.27
CA TYR A 9 2.45 10.83 11.01
C TYR A 9 2.71 9.53 11.75
N CYS A 10 3.32 8.56 11.08
CA CYS A 10 3.70 7.27 11.62
C CYS A 10 5.15 6.95 11.24
N LYS A 11 5.86 6.21 12.08
CA LYS A 11 7.24 5.78 11.81
C LYS A 11 7.47 4.39 12.38
N GLY A 12 7.96 3.47 11.55
CA GLY A 12 8.35 2.12 11.99
C GLY A 12 7.21 1.29 12.57
N ILE A 13 6.01 1.43 12.01
CA ILE A 13 4.84 0.62 12.39
C ILE A 13 4.86 -0.71 11.64
N THR A 14 4.28 -1.74 12.25
CA THR A 14 4.05 -3.03 11.58
C THR A 14 2.78 -3.00 10.73
N VAL A 15 2.66 -3.92 9.77
CA VAL A 15 1.43 -4.12 8.96
C VAL A 15 0.20 -4.29 9.85
N LYS A 16 0.30 -5.09 10.92
CA LYS A 16 -0.82 -5.31 11.84
C LYS A 16 -1.28 -4.00 12.49
N GLN A 17 -0.36 -3.20 13.02
CA GLN A 17 -0.69 -1.93 13.66
C GLN A 17 -1.35 -0.96 12.69
N PHE A 18 -0.91 -0.95 11.44
CA PHE A 18 -1.53 -0.14 10.39
C PHE A 18 -2.96 -0.61 10.09
N CYS A 19 -3.16 -1.92 9.86
CA CYS A 19 -4.48 -2.49 9.60
C CYS A 19 -5.46 -2.26 10.76
N ASP A 20 -5.02 -2.48 12.02
CA ASP A 20 -5.85 -2.22 13.21
C ASP A 20 -6.30 -0.75 13.23
N TYR A 21 -5.38 0.19 12.97
CA TYR A 21 -5.71 1.62 12.94
C TYR A 21 -6.74 1.96 11.84
N LEU A 22 -6.55 1.44 10.63
CA LEU A 22 -7.46 1.66 9.51
C LEU A 22 -8.87 1.16 9.83
N GLN A 23 -8.99 -0.08 10.34
CA GLN A 23 -10.27 -0.68 10.70
C GLN A 23 -11.03 0.10 11.78
N GLU A 24 -10.31 0.67 12.74
CA GLU A 24 -10.92 1.43 13.85
C GLU A 24 -11.27 2.88 13.49
N ASN A 25 -10.52 3.50 12.57
CA ASN A 25 -10.54 4.96 12.43
C ASN A 25 -10.92 5.47 11.03
N ILE A 26 -10.81 4.64 9.98
CA ILE A 26 -11.01 5.04 8.58
C ILE A 26 -12.29 4.38 8.04
N PRO A 27 -13.12 5.09 7.25
CA PRO A 27 -14.27 4.46 6.59
C PRO A 27 -13.82 3.29 5.69
N PRO A 28 -14.47 2.12 5.79
CA PRO A 28 -14.03 0.91 5.09
C PRO A 28 -14.21 0.97 3.56
N ASP A 29 -15.02 1.92 3.08
CA ASP A 29 -15.31 2.18 1.66
C ASP A 29 -14.49 3.33 1.08
N ALA A 30 -13.58 3.93 1.86
CA ALA A 30 -12.68 4.95 1.36
C ALA A 30 -11.66 4.36 0.37
N LEU A 31 -11.44 5.03 -0.76
CA LEU A 31 -10.34 4.69 -1.67
C LEU A 31 -8.99 4.92 -0.97
N MET A 32 -8.09 3.94 -1.12
CA MET A 32 -6.73 4.03 -0.65
C MET A 32 -5.86 4.62 -1.76
N ASN A 33 -5.22 5.75 -1.49
CA ASN A 33 -4.28 6.37 -2.43
C ASN A 33 -2.87 6.43 -1.86
N VAL A 34 -1.87 6.18 -2.70
CA VAL A 34 -0.45 6.34 -2.40
C VAL A 34 0.14 7.33 -3.41
N CYS A 35 0.86 8.35 -2.93
CA CYS A 35 1.41 9.44 -3.75
C CYS A 35 0.42 10.18 -4.68
N GLY A 36 -0.89 10.08 -4.42
CA GLY A 36 -1.93 10.74 -5.20
C GLY A 36 -2.57 9.86 -6.28
N ASP A 37 -2.13 8.61 -6.40
CA ASP A 37 -2.69 7.59 -7.30
C ASP A 37 -3.48 6.54 -6.49
N ASP A 38 -4.43 5.85 -7.13
CA ASP A 38 -5.25 4.79 -6.53
C ASP A 38 -4.80 3.37 -6.91
N GLN A 39 -3.77 3.27 -7.76
CA GLN A 39 -2.99 2.05 -7.99
C GLN A 39 -1.82 1.96 -7.00
N ILE A 40 -1.54 0.74 -6.53
CA ILE A 40 -0.41 0.47 -5.64
C ILE A 40 0.37 -0.76 -6.11
N TYR A 41 1.67 -0.73 -5.89
CA TYR A 41 2.55 -1.89 -6.03
C TYR A 41 2.95 -2.37 -4.65
N MET A 42 3.03 -3.69 -4.47
CA MET A 42 3.32 -4.29 -3.17
C MET A 42 4.47 -5.28 -3.31
N HIS A 43 5.42 -5.24 -2.38
CA HIS A 43 6.51 -6.20 -2.34
C HIS A 43 6.96 -6.49 -0.91
N MET A 44 7.67 -7.60 -0.72
CA MET A 44 8.17 -8.06 0.56
C MET A 44 9.66 -8.36 0.44
N GLU A 45 10.46 -7.91 1.41
CA GLU A 45 11.87 -8.28 1.49
C GLU A 45 12.03 -9.81 1.66
N LYS A 46 13.13 -10.37 1.15
CA LYS A 46 13.34 -11.83 1.13
C LYS A 46 13.37 -12.47 2.52
N ASP A 47 13.71 -11.71 3.55
CA ASP A 47 13.72 -12.18 4.94
C ASP A 47 12.37 -11.98 5.66
N GLY A 48 11.39 -11.39 4.98
CA GLY A 48 10.05 -11.11 5.51
C GLY A 48 10.00 -9.98 6.54
N SER A 49 11.06 -9.17 6.66
CA SER A 49 11.15 -8.14 7.70
C SER A 49 10.43 -6.83 7.34
N VAL A 50 10.31 -6.52 6.04
CA VAL A 50 9.71 -5.28 5.53
C VAL A 50 8.74 -5.58 4.39
N PHE A 51 7.52 -5.09 4.57
CA PHE A 51 6.50 -5.00 3.52
C PHE A 51 6.41 -3.56 3.03
N SER A 52 6.46 -3.37 1.72
CA SER A 52 6.47 -2.07 1.07
C SER A 52 5.23 -1.90 0.20
N VAL A 53 4.76 -0.65 0.14
CA VAL A 53 3.70 -0.20 -0.77
C VAL A 53 4.22 1.01 -1.51
N ASP A 54 4.29 0.92 -2.83
CA ASP A 54 4.86 1.93 -3.71
C ASP A 54 3.82 2.44 -4.72
N ASP A 55 4.04 3.64 -5.25
CA ASP A 55 3.26 4.25 -6.33
C ASP A 55 3.77 3.89 -7.73
N CYS A 56 4.98 3.32 -7.83
CA CYS A 56 5.60 2.90 -9.09
C CYS A 56 6.01 1.43 -9.02
N SER A 57 6.09 0.78 -10.19
CA SER A 57 6.52 -0.61 -10.25
C SER A 57 8.02 -0.71 -10.01
N LEU A 58 8.46 -1.78 -9.33
CA LEU A 58 9.88 -2.10 -9.30
C LEU A 58 10.41 -2.45 -10.69
N SER A 59 9.57 -2.98 -11.59
CA SER A 59 9.96 -3.29 -12.98
C SER A 59 10.39 -2.05 -13.78
N ASP A 60 10.05 -0.84 -13.33
CA ASP A 60 10.52 0.41 -13.93
C ASP A 60 12.01 0.69 -13.63
N LEU A 61 12.61 -0.03 -12.67
CA LEU A 61 14.00 0.13 -12.27
C LEU A 61 14.89 -0.92 -12.97
N PRO A 62 16.08 -0.53 -13.47
CA PRO A 62 16.99 -1.45 -14.19
C PRO A 62 17.38 -2.70 -13.42
N GLU A 63 17.50 -2.63 -12.09
CA GLU A 63 17.84 -3.79 -11.26
C GLU A 63 16.75 -4.89 -11.20
N TYR A 64 15.52 -4.59 -11.68
CA TYR A 64 14.40 -5.52 -11.70
C TYR A 64 13.89 -5.87 -13.11
N GLU A 65 14.61 -5.48 -14.17
CA GLU A 65 14.20 -5.71 -15.58
C GLU A 65 14.02 -7.21 -15.92
N ASP A 66 14.76 -8.10 -15.25
CA ASP A 66 14.68 -9.55 -15.45
C ASP A 66 13.60 -10.24 -14.58
N TYR A 67 12.88 -9.49 -13.75
CA TYR A 67 11.83 -10.05 -12.88
C TYR A 67 10.48 -10.04 -13.59
N VAL A 68 9.62 -10.97 -13.18
CA VAL A 68 8.27 -11.11 -13.75
C VAL A 68 7.44 -9.88 -13.38
N GLU A 69 6.61 -9.41 -14.31
CA GLU A 69 5.63 -8.35 -14.07
C GLU A 69 4.77 -8.66 -12.82
N PRO A 70 4.39 -7.63 -12.04
CA PRO A 70 3.58 -7.82 -10.85
C PRO A 70 2.22 -8.44 -11.20
N GLU A 71 1.77 -9.37 -10.38
CA GLU A 71 0.44 -9.97 -10.54
C GLU A 71 -0.65 -8.98 -10.09
N GLU A 72 -1.66 -8.77 -10.94
CA GLU A 72 -2.83 -7.96 -10.60
C GLU A 72 -3.71 -8.70 -9.59
N ILE A 73 -4.03 -8.04 -8.47
CA ILE A 73 -4.96 -8.57 -7.47
C ILE A 73 -6.34 -7.94 -7.70
N VAL A 74 -7.30 -8.75 -8.14
CA VAL A 74 -8.71 -8.34 -8.25
C VAL A 74 -9.44 -8.68 -6.96
N PHE A 75 -9.73 -7.67 -6.15
CA PHE A 75 -10.62 -7.83 -5.00
C PHE A 75 -12.05 -8.00 -5.51
N GLY A 76 -12.75 -9.03 -5.03
CA GLY A 76 -14.14 -9.28 -5.42
C GLY A 76 -15.03 -8.06 -5.15
N ALA A 77 -16.04 -7.86 -6.00
CA ALA A 77 -17.00 -6.77 -5.81
C ALA A 77 -17.61 -6.84 -4.41
N VAL A 78 -17.57 -5.74 -3.68
CA VAL A 78 -18.37 -5.57 -2.46
C VAL A 78 -19.82 -5.50 -2.92
N GLU A 79 -20.61 -6.54 -2.66
CA GLU A 79 -22.07 -6.54 -2.84
C GLU A 79 -22.76 -5.54 -1.91
#